data_AF-A0A1N7LGC6-F1
#
_entry.id   AF-A0A1N7LGC6-F1
#
_cell.length_a   1.000
_cell.length_b   1.000
_cell.length_c   1.000
_cell.angle_alpha   90.00
_cell.angle_beta   90.00
_cell.angle_gamma   90.00
#
_symmetry.space_group_name_H-M   'P 1'
#
loop_
_entity.id
_entity.type
_entity.pdbx_description
1 polymer ?
#
loop_
_entity_poly.entity_id
_entity_poly.type
_entity_poly.pdbx_seq_one_letter_code
_entity_poly.pdbx_strand_id
1 'polypeptide(L)'
;MSTLEDISNNTGIKENSIKMSYNKKSFIAPDSIDSMSAIHCKIYEDGKAIARLSDCHGSIRWHNQINNPEGKKEMIEKLGNAITELQNFKTHLENVNL
;
A
#
# COMPACT_ATOMS: atom_id res chain seq x y z
N MET A 1 40.75 14.83 -22.53
CA MET A 1 39.31 14.85 -22.86
C MET A 1 38.80 13.45 -22.58
N SER A 2 38.26 13.17 -21.38
CA SER A 2 36.87 13.45 -20.96
C SER A 2 35.90 12.73 -21.90
N THR A 3 35.13 11.73 -21.48
CA THR A 3 34.15 11.81 -20.40
C THR A 3 33.70 10.41 -19.93
N LEU A 4 33.59 10.26 -18.60
CA LEU A 4 32.45 9.69 -17.85
C LEU A 4 32.07 8.23 -18.20
N GLU A 5 32.53 7.27 -17.39
CA GLU A 5 31.72 6.75 -16.27
C GLU A 5 30.37 6.20 -16.76
N ASP A 6 30.39 4.93 -17.18
CA ASP A 6 29.22 4.06 -17.29
C ASP A 6 28.62 3.85 -15.89
N ILE A 7 28.04 4.90 -15.33
CA ILE A 7 27.04 4.77 -14.27
C ILE A 7 25.78 4.34 -15.00
N SER A 8 25.62 3.02 -15.11
CA SER A 8 24.31 2.45 -15.42
C SER A 8 23.35 2.92 -14.33
N ASN A 9 22.63 4.00 -14.61
CA ASN A 9 21.47 4.41 -13.84
C ASN A 9 20.49 3.24 -13.89
N ASN A 10 20.51 2.40 -12.85
CA ASN A 10 19.49 1.40 -12.62
C ASN A 10 18.22 2.13 -12.16
N THR A 11 17.65 2.93 -13.06
CA THR A 11 16.28 3.40 -12.96
C THR A 11 15.43 2.15 -13.12
N GLY A 12 15.09 1.51 -12.01
CA GLY A 12 14.26 0.32 -11.93
C GLY A 12 12.82 0.54 -12.41
N ILE A 13 12.66 1.05 -13.64
CA ILE A 13 11.42 1.03 -14.38
C ILE A 13 11.28 -0.41 -14.85
N LYS A 14 10.74 -1.26 -13.99
CA LYS A 14 10.06 -2.46 -14.46
C LYS A 14 8.88 -1.98 -15.30
N GLU A 15 9.07 -1.93 -16.62
CA GLU A 15 8.00 -1.90 -17.61
C GLU A 15 7.19 -3.21 -17.51
N ASN A 16 6.42 -3.32 -16.44
CA ASN A 16 5.17 -4.05 -16.44
C ASN A 16 4.12 -3.00 -16.11
N SER A 17 3.92 -2.04 -17.01
CA SER A 17 2.83 -1.08 -16.93
C SER A 17 1.52 -1.79 -17.28
N ILE A 18 1.14 -2.77 -16.45
CA ILE A 18 -0.24 -3.21 -16.36
C ILE A 18 -1.01 -1.93 -16.05
N LYS A 19 -1.81 -1.47 -17.02
CA LYS A 19 -2.58 -0.25 -16.88
C LYS A 19 -3.42 -0.35 -15.60
N MET A 20 -3.40 0.72 -14.81
CA MET A 20 -4.09 0.80 -13.53
C MET A 20 -5.18 1.85 -13.63
N SER A 21 -6.40 1.48 -13.27
CA SER A 21 -7.52 2.43 -13.12
C SER A 21 -7.43 3.21 -11.80
N TYR A 22 -6.65 2.70 -10.83
CA TYR A 22 -6.38 3.38 -9.56
C TYR A 22 -4.97 3.04 -9.07
N ASN A 23 -4.20 4.04 -8.63
CA ASN A 23 -2.86 3.85 -8.07
C ASN A 23 -2.50 5.02 -7.15
N LYS A 24 -2.67 4.83 -5.83
CA LYS A 24 -2.38 5.86 -4.83
C LYS A 24 -1.51 5.31 -3.70
N LYS A 25 -0.40 6.00 -3.42
CA LYS A 25 0.46 5.76 -2.27
C LYS A 25 0.41 6.98 -1.35
N SER A 26 0.23 6.74 -0.06
CA SER A 26 0.28 7.77 0.99
C SER A 26 1.22 7.31 2.09
N PHE A 27 2.09 8.20 2.56
CA PHE A 27 2.88 7.97 3.76
C PHE A 27 2.02 8.23 5.00
N ILE A 28 2.17 7.38 6.01
CA ILE A 28 1.42 7.44 7.28
C ILE A 28 2.31 8.08 8.35
N ALA A 29 3.56 7.62 8.47
CA ALA A 29 4.54 8.18 9.39
C ALA A 29 5.86 8.44 8.63
N PRO A 30 5.91 9.44 7.73
CA PRO A 30 7.08 9.65 6.86
C PRO A 30 8.38 9.95 7.63
N ASP A 31 8.28 10.56 8.80
CA ASP A 31 9.43 11.00 9.59
C ASP A 31 9.81 10.01 10.71
N SER A 32 9.13 8.87 10.81
CA SER A 32 9.43 7.86 11.82
C SER A 32 10.63 7.02 11.40
N ILE A 33 11.74 7.14 12.14
CA ILE A 33 12.95 6.34 11.91
C ILE A 33 12.66 4.84 12.09
N ASP A 34 11.86 4.51 13.12
CA ASP A 34 11.57 3.13 13.50
C ASP A 34 10.31 2.56 12.83
N SER A 35 9.55 3.37 12.08
CA SER A 35 8.31 2.90 11.45
C SER A 35 7.89 3.77 10.27
N MET A 36 8.85 4.12 9.39
CA MET A 36 8.52 4.84 8.15
C MET A 36 7.53 4.01 7.34
N SER A 37 6.26 4.38 7.42
CA SER A 37 5.14 3.56 6.97
C SER A 37 4.33 4.22 5.88
N ALA A 38 3.76 3.41 5.01
CA ALA A 38 2.95 3.84 3.89
C ALA A 38 1.85 2.83 3.58
N ILE A 39 0.74 3.36 3.07
CA ILE A 39 -0.30 2.57 2.43
C ILE A 39 -0.24 2.77 0.92
N HIS A 40 -0.32 1.68 0.16
CA HIS A 40 -0.40 1.68 -1.30
C HIS A 40 -1.61 0.90 -1.77
N CYS A 41 -2.56 1.59 -2.38
CA CYS A 41 -3.75 1.01 -2.96
C CYS A 41 -3.69 1.08 -4.49
N LYS A 42 -4.00 -0.03 -5.15
CA LYS A 42 -3.96 -0.18 -6.62
C LYS A 42 -5.15 -0.98 -7.11
N ILE A 43 -5.66 -0.63 -8.27
CA ILE A 43 -6.60 -1.42 -9.06
C ILE A 43 -6.07 -1.48 -10.48
N TYR A 44 -5.84 -2.69 -10.97
CA TYR A 44 -5.42 -2.97 -12.33
C TYR A 44 -6.64 -3.08 -13.25
N GLU A 45 -6.46 -2.81 -14.54
CA GLU A 45 -7.55 -2.91 -15.54
C GLU A 45 -8.15 -4.33 -15.66
N ASP A 46 -7.37 -5.37 -15.32
CA ASP A 46 -7.84 -6.76 -15.28
C ASP A 46 -8.78 -7.08 -14.09
N GLY A 47 -9.01 -6.09 -13.21
CA GLY A 47 -9.85 -6.24 -12.03
C GLY A 47 -9.08 -6.68 -10.78
N LYS A 48 -7.76 -6.83 -10.81
CA LYS A 48 -6.99 -7.10 -9.59
C LYS A 48 -6.92 -5.85 -8.72
N ALA A 49 -7.44 -5.93 -7.49
CA ALA A 49 -7.29 -4.90 -6.48
C ALA A 49 -6.25 -5.32 -5.43
N ILE A 50 -5.43 -4.36 -4.99
CA ILE A 50 -4.41 -4.56 -3.95
C ILE A 50 -4.44 -3.37 -2.99
N ALA A 51 -4.47 -3.65 -1.69
CA ALA A 51 -4.16 -2.70 -0.63
C ALA A 51 -2.98 -3.24 0.17
N ARG A 52 -1.90 -2.46 0.30
CA ARG A 52 -0.70 -2.85 1.02
C ARG A 52 -0.36 -1.81 2.07
N LEU A 53 -0.23 -2.24 3.32
CA LEU A 53 0.39 -1.48 4.38
C LEU A 53 1.82 -1.99 4.56
N SER A 54 2.79 -1.09 4.60
CA SER A 54 4.21 -1.45 4.76
C SER A 54 4.92 -0.44 5.64
N ASP A 55 5.89 -0.90 6.42
CA ASP A 55 6.87 -0.09 7.13
C ASP A 55 8.31 -0.56 6.80
N CYS A 56 9.30 -0.08 7.55
CA CYS A 56 10.70 -0.51 7.40
C CYS A 56 10.96 -1.97 7.81
N HIS A 57 10.03 -2.61 8.52
CA HIS A 57 10.19 -3.97 9.05
C HIS A 57 9.42 -5.01 8.24
N GLY A 58 8.30 -4.66 7.61
CA GLY A 58 7.48 -5.62 6.91
C GLY A 58 6.31 -5.01 6.13
N SER A 59 5.45 -5.90 5.62
CA SER A 59 4.24 -5.48 4.93
C SER A 59 3.11 -6.49 5.05
N ILE A 60 1.89 -5.97 5.15
CA ILE A 60 0.65 -6.73 5.02
C ILE A 60 0.02 -6.35 3.68
N ARG A 61 -0.50 -7.36 2.97
CA ARG A 61 -1.14 -7.16 1.66
C ARG A 61 -2.48 -7.86 1.62
N TRP A 62 -3.53 -7.10 1.37
CA TRP A 62 -4.81 -7.62 0.92
C TRP A 62 -4.90 -7.50 -0.59
N HIS A 63 -5.43 -8.53 -1.23
CA HIS A 63 -5.73 -8.51 -2.65
C HIS A 63 -6.97 -9.33 -2.95
N ASN A 64 -7.65 -8.99 -4.03
CA ASN A 64 -8.80 -9.72 -4.55
C ASN A 64 -9.05 -9.38 -6.03
N GLN A 65 -9.89 -10.19 -6.68
CA GLN A 65 -10.40 -9.91 -8.03
C GLN A 65 -11.75 -9.22 -7.92
N ILE A 66 -11.84 -7.96 -8.35
CA ILE A 66 -13.04 -7.11 -8.18
C ILE A 66 -13.94 -7.10 -9.43
N ASN A 67 -13.54 -7.79 -10.49
CA ASN A 67 -14.40 -8.11 -11.63
C ASN A 67 -15.48 -9.16 -11.28
N ASN A 68 -15.22 -9.99 -10.27
CA ASN A 68 -16.20 -10.88 -9.64
C ASN A 68 -16.92 -10.15 -8.48
N PRO A 69 -18.27 -10.15 -8.42
CA PRO A 69 -19.02 -9.56 -7.32
C PRO A 69 -18.61 -10.04 -5.92
N GLU A 70 -18.31 -11.34 -5.75
CA GLU A 70 -17.91 -11.89 -4.45
C GLU A 70 -16.52 -11.40 -4.02
N GLY A 71 -15.55 -11.39 -4.94
CA GLY A 71 -14.21 -10.88 -4.65
C GLY A 71 -14.21 -9.38 -4.37
N LYS A 72 -15.09 -8.61 -5.02
CA LYS A 72 -15.35 -7.21 -4.70
C LYS A 72 -15.94 -7.05 -3.30
N LYS A 73 -16.97 -7.82 -2.95
CA LYS A 73 -17.58 -7.81 -1.62
C LYS A 73 -16.56 -8.14 -0.54
N GLU A 74 -15.81 -9.21 -0.70
CA GLU A 74 -14.78 -9.63 0.27
C GLU A 74 -13.66 -8.59 0.39
N MET A 75 -13.25 -7.92 -0.70
CA MET A 75 -12.27 -6.83 -0.62
C MET A 75 -12.81 -5.65 0.20
N ILE A 76 -14.08 -5.29 0.00
CA ILE A 76 -14.74 -4.23 0.78
C ILE A 76 -14.82 -4.62 2.26
N GLU A 77 -15.21 -5.85 2.57
CA GLU A 77 -15.29 -6.35 3.95
C GLU A 77 -13.93 -6.37 4.64
N LYS A 78 -12.86 -6.85 3.98
CA LYS A 78 -11.48 -6.81 4.49
C LYS A 78 -11.06 -5.40 4.88
N LEU A 79 -11.30 -4.43 3.97
CA LEU A 79 -10.94 -3.03 4.20
C LEU A 79 -11.79 -2.42 5.33
N GLY A 80 -13.09 -2.67 5.33
CA GLY A 80 -14.01 -2.19 6.36
C GLY A 80 -13.60 -2.67 7.75
N ASN A 81 -13.38 -3.98 7.92
CA ASN A 81 -12.97 -4.56 9.20
C ASN A 81 -11.61 -4.00 9.65
N ALA A 82 -10.64 -3.85 8.75
CA ALA A 82 -9.34 -3.26 9.09
C ALA A 82 -9.48 -1.80 9.57
N ILE A 83 -10.32 -1.00 8.90
CA ILE A 83 -10.59 0.38 9.33
C ILE A 83 -11.23 0.40 10.72
N THR A 84 -12.22 -0.46 10.97
CA THR A 84 -12.90 -0.55 12.27
C THR A 84 -11.92 -0.89 13.39
N GLU A 85 -11.09 -1.92 13.22
CA GLU A 85 -10.11 -2.30 14.25
C GLU A 85 -9.05 -1.22 14.50
N LEU A 86 -8.58 -0.55 13.45
CA LEU A 86 -7.66 0.58 13.59
C LEU A 86 -8.30 1.76 14.32
N GLN A 87 -9.57 2.05 14.08
CA GLN A 87 -10.33 3.07 14.80
C GLN A 87 -10.51 2.70 16.27
N ASN A 88 -10.89 1.46 16.56
CA ASN A 88 -11.03 0.96 17.93
C ASN A 88 -9.71 1.09 18.71
N PHE A 89 -8.60 0.68 18.09
CA PHE A 89 -7.28 0.78 18.71
C PHE A 89 -6.86 2.25 18.92
N LYS A 90 -7.12 3.13 17.95
CA LYS A 90 -6.89 4.57 18.11
C LYS A 90 -7.68 5.13 19.29
N THR A 91 -8.97 4.85 19.37
CA THR A 91 -9.82 5.30 20.48
C THR A 91 -9.33 4.75 21.81
N HIS A 92 -8.84 3.51 21.86
CA HIS A 92 -8.23 2.97 23.07
C HIS A 92 -7.01 3.81 23.47
N LEU A 93 -6.05 4.05 22.57
CA LEU A 93 -4.86 4.86 22.84
C LEU A 93 -5.18 6.28 23.34
N GLU A 94 -6.23 6.91 22.82
CA GLU A 94 -6.68 8.25 23.25
C GLU A 94 -7.25 8.26 24.68
N ASN A 95 -7.70 7.11 25.19
CA ASN A 95 -8.34 6.99 26.51
C ASN A 95 -7.47 6.31 27.57
N VAL A 96 -6.33 5.70 27.19
CA VAL A 96 -5.41 5.12 28.16
C VAL A 96 -4.61 6.25 28.83
N ASN A 97 -4.70 6.33 30.17
CA ASN A 97 -3.77 7.12 30.98
C ASN A 97 -2.59 6.23 31.38
N LEU A 98 -1.41 6.47 30.79
CA LEU A 98 -0.14 5.84 31.14
C LEU A 98 0.70 6.74 32.06
#